data_AF-A0A3M1Q3A7-F1
#
_entry.id   AF-A0A3M1Q3A7-F1
#
_cell.length_a   1.000
_cell.length_b   1.000
_cell.length_c   1.000
_cell.angle_alpha   90.00
_cell.angle_beta   90.00
_cell.angle_gamma   90.00
#
_symmetry.space_group_name_H-M   'P 1'
#
loop_
_entity.id
_entity.type
_entity.pdbx_description
1 polymer ?
#
loop_
_entity_poly.entity_id
_entity_poly.type
_entity_poly.pdbx_seq_one_letter_code
_entity_poly.pdbx_strand_id
1 'polypeptide(L)'
;MTRLEPTGALITDVTTGGYGYRDREWRELQRRALSESQRERLAKGLLDRRRRSGSFDRQGSTWLRTRVLAGQMPPELVDRYYREGFRLEIVPPEPIEVGRDVTLTIRGRLAYDPGVAGLVESVFTLEAVYVDDEFVATDFRDGLVQYAGLLDLPQYEIHAAWKPRRAGPHTVRVAGWYAIGRSLVVETAHTWRVGDHRPMLPPRKIEGMHRVEAAITVNVEP
;
A
#
# COMPACT_ATOMS: atom_id res chain seq x y z
N MET A 1 34.33 -20.29 21.83
CA MET A 1 32.90 -20.60 22.03
C MET A 1 32.09 -19.34 21.77
N THR A 2 31.26 -19.34 20.73
CA THR A 2 30.40 -18.19 20.41
C THR A 2 29.20 -18.23 21.35
N ARG A 3 29.03 -17.20 22.18
CA ARG A 3 27.88 -17.07 23.08
C ARG A 3 26.60 -17.01 22.24
N LEU A 4 25.64 -17.92 22.49
CA LEU A 4 24.33 -17.89 21.85
C LEU A 4 23.60 -16.61 22.25
N GLU A 5 23.17 -15.82 21.28
CA GLU A 5 22.47 -14.57 21.55
C GLU A 5 21.04 -14.85 22.05
N PRO A 6 20.51 -14.10 23.02
CA PRO A 6 19.12 -14.25 23.42
C PRO A 6 18.16 -13.99 22.25
N THR A 7 17.03 -14.71 22.18
CA THR A 7 16.05 -14.55 21.08
C THR A 7 15.53 -13.10 20.98
N GLY A 8 15.39 -12.42 22.12
CA GLY A 8 15.02 -11.01 22.16
C GLY A 8 16.05 -10.10 21.48
N ALA A 9 17.35 -10.36 21.69
CA ALA A 9 18.42 -9.61 21.06
C ALA A 9 18.41 -9.82 19.53
N LEU A 10 18.30 -11.07 19.08
CA LEU A 10 18.18 -11.39 17.65
C LEU A 10 16.99 -10.71 16.97
N ILE A 11 15.83 -10.65 17.64
CA ILE A 11 14.64 -9.93 17.13
C ILE A 11 14.91 -8.44 17.05
N THR A 12 15.50 -7.84 18.09
CA THR A 12 15.88 -6.41 18.07
C THR A 12 16.86 -6.13 16.95
N ASP A 13 17.77 -7.06 16.69
CA ASP A 13 18.76 -6.97 15.65
C ASP A 13 18.13 -6.90 14.25
N VAL A 14 17.44 -7.95 13.81
CA VAL A 14 16.75 -7.94 12.50
C VAL A 14 15.67 -6.84 12.39
N THR A 15 15.21 -6.42 13.57
CA THR A 15 14.43 -5.25 13.98
C THR A 15 14.83 -3.87 13.49
N THR A 16 16.06 -3.54 13.86
CA THR A 16 16.52 -2.15 14.03
C THR A 16 17.73 -1.86 13.16
N GLY A 17 18.37 -2.89 12.59
CA GLY A 17 19.50 -2.70 11.70
C GLY A 17 19.18 -1.89 10.46
N GLY A 18 20.18 -1.13 10.03
CA GLY A 18 20.20 -0.51 8.71
C GLY A 18 20.23 -1.54 7.57
N TYR A 19 20.53 -1.07 6.36
CA TYR A 19 20.72 -1.90 5.17
C TYR A 19 22.00 -2.76 5.29
N GLY A 20 21.97 -3.78 6.13
CA GLY A 20 23.02 -4.78 6.28
C GLY A 20 22.45 -6.18 6.13
N TYR A 21 23.20 -7.07 5.47
CA TYR A 21 22.88 -8.49 5.38
C TYR A 21 22.93 -9.12 6.76
N ARG A 22 21.77 -9.45 7.33
CA ARG A 22 21.61 -10.11 8.64
C ARG A 22 21.39 -11.62 8.51
N ASP A 23 22.07 -12.24 7.54
CA ASP A 23 21.88 -13.64 7.19
C ASP A 23 22.20 -14.59 8.35
N ARG A 24 23.11 -14.20 9.24
CA ARG A 24 23.44 -15.00 10.42
C ARG A 24 22.30 -14.96 11.43
N GLU A 25 21.82 -13.77 11.78
CA GLU A 25 20.76 -13.55 12.76
C GLU A 25 19.46 -14.17 12.28
N TRP A 26 19.14 -14.02 11.00
CA TRP A 26 17.98 -14.67 10.37
C TRP A 26 18.08 -16.19 10.37
N ARG A 27 19.23 -16.77 10.02
CA ARG A 27 19.44 -18.23 10.11
C ARG A 27 19.26 -18.74 11.54
N GLU A 28 19.73 -17.99 12.52
CA GLU A 28 19.59 -18.36 13.92
C GLU A 28 18.14 -18.25 14.39
N LEU A 29 17.43 -17.18 14.02
CA LEU A 29 16.00 -17.02 14.31
C LEU A 29 15.15 -18.11 13.64
N GLN A 30 15.45 -18.51 12.40
CA GLN A 30 14.70 -19.54 11.67
C GLN A 30 14.85 -20.94 12.29
N ARG A 31 15.95 -21.21 13.00
CA ARG A 31 16.16 -22.47 13.72
C ARG A 31 15.44 -22.53 15.07
N ARG A 32 14.98 -21.39 15.58
CA ARG A 32 14.36 -21.30 16.91
C ARG A 32 12.84 -21.48 16.82
N ALA A 33 12.29 -22.23 17.76
CA ALA A 33 10.86 -22.21 18.03
C ALA A 33 10.51 -20.90 18.73
N LEU A 34 10.00 -19.93 17.97
CA LEU A 34 9.53 -18.65 18.52
C LEU A 34 8.19 -18.85 19.23
N SER A 35 8.04 -18.32 20.44
CA SER A 35 6.73 -18.18 21.08
C SER A 35 5.82 -17.25 20.28
N GLU A 36 4.52 -17.26 20.56
CA GLU A 36 3.57 -16.33 19.94
C GLU A 36 3.95 -14.86 20.19
N SER A 37 4.26 -14.51 21.44
CA SER A 37 4.72 -13.17 21.82
C SER A 37 6.02 -12.74 21.13
N GLN A 38 6.93 -13.69 20.84
CA GLN A 38 8.15 -13.43 20.09
C GLN A 38 7.88 -13.21 18.60
N ARG A 39 6.97 -13.99 18.00
CA ARG A 39 6.53 -13.79 16.61
C ARG A 39 5.86 -12.44 16.42
N GLU A 40 4.96 -12.08 17.34
CA GLU A 40 4.29 -10.79 17.30
C GLU A 40 5.28 -9.62 17.43
N ARG A 41 6.24 -9.73 18.35
CA ARG A 41 7.31 -8.74 18.51
C ARG A 41 8.17 -8.59 17.26
N LEU A 42 8.54 -9.71 16.63
CA LEU A 42 9.28 -9.71 15.37
C LEU A 42 8.49 -9.04 14.26
N ALA A 43 7.21 -9.37 14.11
CA ALA A 43 6.36 -8.75 13.11
C ALA A 43 6.19 -7.24 13.32
N LYS A 44 5.91 -6.81 14.55
CA LYS A 44 5.81 -5.38 14.92
C LYS A 44 7.11 -4.65 14.56
N GLY A 45 8.25 -5.20 14.95
CA GLY A 45 9.55 -4.59 14.67
C GLY A 45 9.85 -4.49 13.17
N LEU A 46 9.48 -5.50 12.36
CA LEU A 46 9.67 -5.46 10.91
C LEU A 46 8.77 -4.42 10.23
N LEU A 47 7.53 -4.26 10.68
CA LEU A 47 6.63 -3.21 10.21
C LEU A 47 7.13 -1.82 10.64
N ASP A 48 7.61 -1.68 11.88
CA ASP A 48 8.26 -0.44 12.34
C ASP A 48 9.49 -0.09 11.49
N ARG A 49 10.28 -1.09 11.12
CA ARG A 49 11.42 -0.92 10.21
C ARG A 49 10.99 -0.48 8.82
N ARG A 50 9.96 -1.11 8.24
CA ARG A 50 9.39 -0.70 6.94
C ARG A 50 8.95 0.75 6.99
N ARG A 51 8.24 1.17 8.04
CA ARG A 51 7.81 2.57 8.21
C ARG A 51 8.98 3.55 8.25
N ARG A 52 10.09 3.19 8.90
CA ARG A 52 11.29 4.05 9.01
C ARG A 52 12.13 4.11 7.73
N SER A 53 12.25 2.99 7.00
CA SER A 53 13.22 2.84 5.90
C SER A 53 12.58 2.61 4.53
N GLY A 54 11.25 2.51 4.45
CA GLY A 54 10.51 2.23 3.22
C GLY A 54 10.64 0.80 2.68
N SER A 55 11.44 -0.06 3.32
CA SER A 55 11.71 -1.42 2.86
C SER A 55 12.16 -2.34 4.00
N PHE A 56 12.35 -3.62 3.71
CA PHE A 56 13.05 -4.59 4.56
C PHE A 56 13.90 -5.51 3.69
N ASP A 57 14.83 -6.24 4.32
CA ASP A 57 15.57 -7.30 3.63
C ASP A 57 14.63 -8.42 3.16
N ARG A 58 15.11 -9.22 2.19
CA ARG A 58 14.35 -10.31 1.57
C ARG A 58 13.84 -11.33 2.58
N GLN A 59 14.60 -11.58 3.65
CA GLN A 59 14.27 -12.56 4.69
C GLN A 59 13.11 -12.07 5.55
N GLY A 60 13.15 -10.81 5.99
CA GLY A 60 12.08 -10.17 6.76
C GLY A 60 10.79 -10.03 5.98
N SER A 61 10.89 -9.64 4.71
CA SER A 61 9.79 -9.69 3.74
C SER A 61 9.13 -11.08 3.71
N THR A 62 9.93 -12.10 3.41
CA THR A 62 9.44 -13.47 3.17
C THR A 62 8.80 -14.00 4.45
N TRP A 63 9.43 -13.77 5.59
CA TRP A 63 8.93 -14.18 6.89
C TRP A 63 7.57 -13.55 7.22
N LEU A 64 7.42 -12.24 7.07
CA LEU A 64 6.14 -11.54 7.32
C LEU A 64 5.05 -12.07 6.39
N ARG A 65 5.33 -12.11 5.09
CA ARG A 65 4.36 -12.52 4.07
C ARG A 65 3.87 -13.95 4.32
N THR A 66 4.76 -14.91 4.54
CA THR A 66 4.37 -16.30 4.78
C THR A 66 3.43 -16.41 5.97
N ARG A 67 3.64 -15.65 7.04
CA ARG A 67 2.77 -15.67 8.21
C ARG A 67 1.43 -14.99 7.96
N VAL A 68 1.41 -13.88 7.23
CA VAL A 68 0.17 -13.21 6.81
C VAL A 68 -0.67 -14.15 5.96
N LEU A 69 -0.10 -14.76 4.92
CA LEU A 69 -0.79 -15.68 4.02
C LEU A 69 -1.24 -16.98 4.72
N ALA A 70 -0.51 -17.43 5.74
CA ALA A 70 -0.88 -18.60 6.52
C ALA A 70 -1.93 -18.32 7.62
N GLY A 71 -2.41 -17.06 7.77
CA GLY A 71 -3.35 -16.68 8.82
C GLY A 71 -2.75 -16.77 10.23
N GLN A 72 -1.42 -16.63 10.36
CA GLN A 72 -0.67 -16.82 11.61
C GLN A 72 -0.28 -15.49 12.28
N MET A 73 -0.99 -14.42 11.93
CA MET A 73 -0.72 -13.06 12.36
C MET A 73 -1.97 -12.47 13.02
N PRO A 74 -1.82 -11.70 14.12
CA PRO A 74 -2.93 -10.92 14.67
C PRO A 74 -3.56 -10.00 13.61
N PRO A 75 -4.90 -9.86 13.56
CA PRO A 75 -5.60 -9.08 12.54
C PRO A 75 -5.10 -7.64 12.38
N GLU A 76 -4.72 -6.99 13.49
CA GLU A 76 -4.19 -5.63 13.48
C GLU A 76 -2.82 -5.51 12.80
N LEU A 77 -2.00 -6.56 12.84
CA LEU A 77 -0.71 -6.60 12.16
C LEU A 77 -0.87 -6.95 10.68
N VAL A 78 -1.89 -7.73 10.33
CA VAL A 78 -2.28 -7.99 8.94
C VAL A 78 -2.76 -6.68 8.29
N ASP A 79 -3.66 -5.95 8.94
CA ASP A 79 -4.13 -4.66 8.45
C ASP A 79 -2.98 -3.67 8.25
N ARG A 80 -2.09 -3.58 9.24
CA ARG A 80 -0.90 -2.75 9.15
C ARG A 80 0.04 -3.17 8.03
N TYR A 81 0.25 -4.48 7.84
CA TYR A 81 1.09 -5.02 6.76
C TYR A 81 0.60 -4.59 5.38
N TYR A 82 -0.72 -4.64 5.12
CA TYR A 82 -1.28 -4.23 3.83
C TYR A 82 -1.31 -2.71 3.66
N ARG A 83 -1.73 -1.98 4.69
CA ARG A 83 -1.76 -0.51 4.67
C ARG A 83 -0.39 0.12 4.44
N GLU A 84 0.67 -0.46 5.00
CA GLU A 84 2.05 0.01 4.78
C GLU A 84 2.69 -0.61 3.52
N GLY A 85 2.03 -1.58 2.87
CA GLY A 85 2.53 -2.27 1.68
C GLY A 85 2.25 -1.53 0.37
N PHE A 86 1.28 -0.62 0.39
CA PHE A 86 0.88 0.18 -0.75
C PHE A 86 0.69 1.64 -0.32
N ARG A 87 1.19 2.56 -1.14
CA ARG A 87 1.08 3.99 -0.92
C ARG A 87 0.45 4.64 -2.15
N LEU A 88 -0.53 5.49 -1.91
CA LEU A 88 -1.04 6.42 -2.90
C LEU A 88 -0.25 7.72 -2.86
N GLU A 89 -0.04 8.29 -4.02
CA GLU A 89 0.59 9.60 -4.22
C GLU A 89 -0.27 10.39 -5.20
N ILE A 90 -0.48 11.67 -4.89
CA ILE A 90 -1.15 12.62 -5.77
C ILE A 90 -0.06 13.51 -6.33
N VAL A 91 0.04 13.56 -7.65
CA VAL A 91 1.01 14.36 -8.40
C VAL A 91 0.21 15.44 -9.13
N PRO A 92 0.14 16.66 -8.58
CA PRO A 92 -0.50 17.76 -9.26
C PRO A 92 0.38 18.23 -10.43
N PRO A 93 -0.21 18.77 -11.50
CA PRO A 93 0.56 19.53 -12.47
C PRO A 93 0.98 20.86 -11.82
N GLU A 94 2.12 21.42 -12.24
CA GLU A 94 2.56 22.75 -11.82
C GLU A 94 2.87 23.57 -13.08
N PRO A 95 2.30 24.78 -13.27
CA PRO A 95 1.35 25.48 -12.38
C PRO A 95 -0.11 25.01 -12.52
N ILE A 96 -0.96 25.41 -11.56
CA ILE A 96 -2.43 25.24 -11.61
C ILE A 96 -3.08 26.63 -11.64
N GLU A 97 -3.90 26.90 -12.65
CA GLU A 97 -4.54 28.21 -12.85
C GLU A 97 -6.08 28.13 -12.74
N VAL A 98 -6.71 29.23 -12.33
CA VAL A 98 -8.17 29.37 -12.36
C VAL A 98 -8.70 29.24 -13.81
N GLY A 99 -9.78 28.49 -13.98
CA GLY A 99 -10.48 28.36 -15.25
C GLY A 99 -9.76 27.49 -16.30
N ARG A 100 -8.59 26.93 -15.98
CA ARG A 100 -7.92 25.92 -16.80
C ARG A 100 -8.32 24.51 -16.39
N ASP A 101 -8.34 23.59 -17.36
CA ASP A 101 -8.53 22.17 -17.06
C ASP A 101 -7.21 21.62 -16.50
N VAL A 102 -7.31 20.91 -15.39
CA VAL A 102 -6.21 20.38 -14.58
C VAL A 102 -6.29 18.87 -14.60
N THR A 103 -5.21 18.22 -14.99
CA THR A 103 -5.09 16.76 -14.92
C THR A 103 -4.26 16.37 -13.70
N LEU A 104 -4.93 15.89 -12.66
CA LEU A 104 -4.26 15.31 -11.50
C LEU A 104 -3.80 13.90 -11.84
N THR A 105 -2.53 13.58 -11.57
CA THR A 105 -2.02 12.21 -11.73
C THR A 105 -1.99 11.53 -10.38
N ILE A 106 -2.66 10.39 -10.26
CA ILE A 106 -2.68 9.57 -9.05
C ILE A 106 -1.76 8.39 -9.29
N ARG A 107 -0.76 8.21 -8.43
CA ARG A 107 0.22 7.12 -8.50
C ARG A 107 0.02 6.12 -7.36
N GLY A 108 -0.15 4.85 -7.71
CA GLY A 108 -0.02 3.74 -6.77
C GLY A 108 1.41 3.22 -6.72
N ARG A 109 2.02 3.17 -5.52
CA ARG A 109 3.36 2.64 -5.31
C ARG A 109 3.36 1.52 -4.28
N LEU A 110 3.83 0.36 -4.68
CA LEU A 110 4.12 -0.74 -3.75
C LEU A 110 5.39 -0.42 -2.96
N ALA A 111 5.36 -0.70 -1.66
CA ALA A 111 6.59 -0.75 -0.87
C ALA A 111 7.50 -1.83 -1.48
N TYR A 112 8.77 -1.48 -1.72
CA TYR A 112 9.69 -2.42 -2.35
C TYR A 112 9.84 -3.67 -1.49
N ASP A 113 9.49 -4.80 -2.08
CA ASP A 113 9.57 -6.11 -1.46
C ASP A 113 10.38 -7.08 -2.36
N PRO A 114 11.68 -7.29 -2.06
CA PRO A 114 12.55 -8.16 -2.86
C PRO A 114 12.20 -9.65 -2.73
N GLY A 115 11.35 -10.04 -1.79
CA GLY A 115 10.86 -11.41 -1.65
C GLY A 115 9.67 -11.71 -2.56
N VAL A 116 9.11 -10.68 -3.21
CA VAL A 116 7.84 -10.75 -3.93
C VAL A 116 7.98 -11.19 -5.37
N ALA A 117 9.14 -11.07 -6.03
CA ALA A 117 9.31 -11.40 -7.45
C ALA A 117 8.72 -12.80 -7.83
N GLY A 118 7.54 -12.79 -8.48
CA GLY A 118 6.88 -13.92 -9.14
C GLY A 118 5.69 -14.67 -8.50
N LEU A 119 5.14 -14.34 -7.30
CA LEU A 119 4.26 -15.30 -6.57
C LEU A 119 2.91 -14.80 -5.98
N VAL A 120 2.50 -13.55 -6.18
CA VAL A 120 1.23 -13.02 -5.64
C VAL A 120 0.55 -12.08 -6.62
N GLU A 121 -0.78 -12.10 -6.62
CA GLU A 121 -1.63 -11.13 -7.32
C GLU A 121 -1.91 -9.97 -6.38
N SER A 122 -1.89 -8.75 -6.89
CA SER A 122 -2.32 -7.57 -6.16
C SER A 122 -3.38 -6.84 -6.96
N VAL A 123 -4.42 -6.37 -6.28
CA VAL A 123 -5.48 -5.58 -6.89
C VAL A 123 -5.59 -4.26 -6.17
N PHE A 124 -5.61 -3.17 -6.93
CA PHE A 124 -5.93 -1.85 -6.44
C PHE A 124 -7.15 -1.35 -7.19
N THR A 125 -8.09 -0.75 -6.46
CA THR A 125 -9.13 0.03 -7.08
C THR A 125 -9.24 1.42 -6.50
N LEU A 126 -9.40 2.40 -7.37
CA LEU A 126 -9.77 3.74 -6.99
C LEU A 126 -11.25 3.80 -6.61
N GLU A 127 -11.53 4.35 -5.43
CA GLU A 127 -12.88 4.68 -5.00
C GLU A 127 -13.22 6.08 -5.54
N ALA A 128 -12.55 7.12 -5.08
CA ALA A 128 -12.91 8.48 -5.45
C ALA A 128 -11.76 9.47 -5.34
N VAL A 129 -11.91 10.57 -6.07
CA VAL A 129 -11.08 11.78 -5.98
C VAL A 129 -11.97 12.90 -5.48
N TYR A 130 -11.49 13.65 -4.49
CA TYR A 130 -12.16 14.79 -3.92
C TYR A 130 -11.26 16.02 -4.01
N VAL A 131 -11.85 17.17 -4.30
CA VAL A 131 -11.21 18.48 -4.17
C VAL A 131 -12.11 19.35 -3.29
N ASP A 132 -11.59 19.81 -2.15
CA ASP A 132 -12.37 20.51 -1.11
C ASP A 132 -13.67 19.79 -0.74
N ASP A 133 -13.58 18.47 -0.56
CA ASP A 133 -14.70 17.57 -0.29
C ASP A 133 -15.74 17.42 -1.42
N GLU A 134 -15.55 18.08 -2.56
CA GLU A 134 -16.33 17.87 -3.77
C GLU A 134 -15.76 16.73 -4.61
N PHE A 135 -16.62 15.83 -5.06
CA PHE A 135 -16.23 14.73 -5.94
C PHE A 135 -15.77 15.23 -7.31
N VAL A 136 -14.62 14.73 -7.76
CA VAL A 136 -14.06 14.97 -9.10
C VAL A 136 -14.16 13.69 -9.92
N ALA A 137 -14.82 13.80 -11.08
CA ALA A 137 -14.93 12.68 -12.00
C ALA A 137 -13.56 12.30 -12.56
N THR A 138 -13.32 10.99 -12.65
CA THR A 138 -12.12 10.43 -13.26
C THR A 138 -12.46 9.90 -14.65
N ASP A 139 -11.50 9.94 -15.57
CA ASP A 139 -11.63 9.32 -16.89
C ASP A 139 -11.70 7.78 -16.83
N PHE A 140 -11.40 7.24 -15.64
CA PHE A 140 -11.34 5.84 -15.32
C PHE A 140 -12.73 5.19 -15.26
N ARG A 141 -13.07 4.38 -16.27
CA ARG A 141 -14.38 3.70 -16.40
C ARG A 141 -14.41 2.23 -15.98
N ASP A 142 -13.26 1.57 -15.89
CA ASP A 142 -13.17 0.13 -15.60
C ASP A 142 -12.28 -0.08 -14.38
N GLY A 143 -12.80 -0.63 -13.28
CA GLY A 143 -12.00 -0.97 -12.10
C GLY A 143 -10.73 -1.73 -12.50
N LEU A 144 -9.56 -1.25 -12.10
CA LEU A 144 -8.29 -1.82 -12.53
C LEU A 144 -8.03 -3.16 -11.80
N VAL A 145 -8.61 -4.25 -12.28
CA VAL A 145 -8.15 -5.59 -11.89
C VAL A 145 -6.90 -5.90 -12.71
N GLN A 146 -5.76 -5.30 -12.34
CA GLN A 146 -4.47 -5.64 -12.95
C GLN A 146 -3.74 -6.70 -12.14
N TYR A 147 -3.61 -7.88 -12.74
CA TYR A 147 -2.72 -8.94 -12.28
C TYR A 147 -1.27 -8.54 -12.58
N ALA A 148 -0.62 -7.81 -11.67
CA ALA A 148 0.75 -7.36 -11.88
C ALA A 148 1.74 -8.53 -11.77
N GLY A 149 2.27 -9.00 -12.90
CA GLY A 149 3.42 -9.89 -12.99
C GLY A 149 4.74 -9.16 -12.73
N LEU A 150 5.01 -8.84 -11.46
CA LEU A 150 6.29 -8.79 -10.73
C LEU A 150 7.66 -8.34 -11.29
N LEU A 151 7.80 -7.87 -12.52
CA LEU A 151 9.04 -7.25 -13.00
C LEU A 151 8.87 -5.79 -13.45
N ASP A 152 7.64 -5.39 -13.75
CA ASP A 152 7.26 -3.99 -13.86
C ASP A 152 6.41 -3.66 -12.63
N LEU A 153 6.95 -2.89 -11.69
CA LEU A 153 6.10 -2.25 -10.68
C LEU A 153 5.24 -1.25 -11.46
N PRO A 154 3.95 -1.49 -11.73
CA PRO A 154 3.18 -0.53 -12.49
C PRO A 154 3.09 0.71 -11.60
N GLN A 155 3.63 1.84 -12.07
CA GLN A 155 3.08 3.10 -11.62
C GLN A 155 1.66 3.12 -12.15
N TYR A 156 0.70 2.87 -11.26
CA TYR A 156 -0.71 2.99 -11.62
C TYR A 156 -1.00 4.47 -11.75
N GLU A 157 -1.12 4.98 -12.97
CA GLU A 157 -1.46 6.37 -13.22
C GLU A 157 -2.95 6.49 -13.53
N ILE A 158 -3.66 7.27 -12.72
CA ILE A 158 -5.07 7.63 -12.97
C ILE A 158 -5.16 9.13 -13.12
N HIS A 159 -5.91 9.59 -14.12
CA HIS A 159 -6.09 10.99 -14.42
C HIS A 159 -7.46 11.48 -13.95
N ALA A 160 -7.46 12.50 -13.10
CA ALA A 160 -8.68 13.18 -12.68
C ALA A 160 -8.72 14.59 -13.28
N ALA A 161 -9.80 14.91 -13.99
CA ALA A 161 -9.98 16.21 -14.62
C ALA A 161 -10.71 17.16 -13.65
N TRP A 162 -10.02 18.22 -13.24
CA TRP A 162 -10.55 19.25 -12.34
C TRP A 162 -10.43 20.63 -13.00
N LYS A 163 -11.38 21.53 -12.74
CA LYS A 163 -11.35 22.91 -13.24
C LYS A 163 -11.52 23.89 -12.07
N PRO A 164 -10.42 24.46 -11.54
CA PRO A 164 -10.49 25.37 -10.41
C PRO A 164 -11.30 26.62 -10.73
N ARG A 165 -12.13 27.05 -9.78
CA ARG A 165 -12.97 28.27 -9.92
C ARG A 165 -12.48 29.45 -9.07
N ARG A 166 -11.55 29.19 -8.15
CA ARG A 166 -11.01 30.16 -7.20
C ARG A 166 -9.51 29.92 -7.04
N ALA A 167 -8.77 31.00 -6.83
CA ALA A 167 -7.35 30.93 -6.49
C ALA A 167 -7.17 30.55 -5.01
N GLY A 168 -5.94 30.18 -4.64
CA GLY A 168 -5.55 29.86 -3.28
C GLY A 168 -5.43 28.35 -3.01
N PRO A 169 -5.40 27.94 -1.74
CA PRO A 169 -5.20 26.54 -1.37
C PRO A 169 -6.46 25.70 -1.61
N HIS A 170 -6.24 24.52 -2.16
CA HIS A 170 -7.23 23.46 -2.36
C HIS A 170 -6.72 22.15 -1.79
N THR A 171 -7.59 21.39 -1.11
CA THR A 171 -7.25 20.07 -0.58
C THR A 171 -7.69 19.01 -1.58
N VAL A 172 -6.74 18.25 -2.11
CA VAL A 172 -7.02 17.10 -2.97
C VAL A 172 -6.91 15.83 -2.14
N ARG A 173 -7.94 14.99 -2.14
CA ARG A 173 -7.97 13.70 -1.44
C ARG A 173 -8.34 12.57 -2.39
N VAL A 174 -7.61 11.47 -2.30
CA VAL A 174 -7.85 10.24 -3.06
C VAL A 174 -8.10 9.12 -2.07
N ALA A 175 -9.13 8.31 -2.34
CA ALA A 175 -9.44 7.09 -1.59
C ALA A 175 -9.52 5.90 -2.55
N GLY A 176 -9.09 4.73 -2.10
CA GLY A 176 -9.18 3.49 -2.84
C GLY A 176 -9.05 2.26 -1.94
N TRP A 177 -9.06 1.09 -2.56
CA TRP A 177 -8.99 -0.22 -1.91
C TRP A 177 -7.86 -1.04 -2.50
N TYR A 178 -7.14 -1.77 -1.66
CA TYR A 178 -5.97 -2.55 -2.05
C TYR A 178 -5.99 -3.94 -1.41
N ALA A 179 -5.72 -4.98 -2.20
CA ALA A 179 -5.57 -6.36 -1.74
C ALA A 179 -4.32 -7.02 -2.33
N ILE A 180 -3.78 -8.00 -1.61
CA ILE A 180 -2.78 -8.95 -2.10
C ILE A 180 -3.24 -10.35 -1.73
N GLY A 181 -3.18 -11.28 -2.68
CA GLY A 181 -3.60 -12.65 -2.45
C GLY A 181 -3.09 -13.60 -3.52
N ARG A 182 -3.36 -14.90 -3.31
CA ARG A 182 -3.30 -15.89 -4.39
C ARG A 182 -4.72 -16.06 -4.90
N SER A 183 -4.92 -15.95 -6.21
CA SER A 183 -6.23 -16.16 -6.85
C SER A 183 -7.29 -15.17 -6.35
N LEU A 184 -6.98 -13.87 -6.42
CA LEU A 184 -7.93 -12.79 -6.16
C LEU A 184 -9.01 -12.81 -7.25
N VAL A 185 -10.14 -13.47 -6.98
CA VAL A 185 -11.34 -13.38 -7.84
C VAL A 185 -12.01 -12.04 -7.55
N VAL A 186 -11.63 -11.01 -8.31
CA VAL A 186 -12.22 -9.67 -8.22
C VAL A 186 -13.25 -9.48 -9.33
N GLU A 187 -14.24 -10.36 -9.39
CA GLU A 187 -15.30 -10.32 -10.43
C GLU A 187 -16.28 -9.15 -10.26
N THR A 188 -16.27 -8.46 -9.12
CA THR A 188 -17.35 -7.52 -8.75
C THR A 188 -16.88 -6.20 -8.13
N ALA A 189 -15.59 -5.86 -8.18
CA ALA A 189 -15.13 -4.77 -7.32
C ALA A 189 -15.79 -3.43 -7.57
N HIS A 190 -16.09 -3.00 -8.80
CA HIS A 190 -16.74 -1.69 -8.98
C HIS A 190 -17.62 -1.66 -10.22
N THR A 191 -18.92 -1.51 -10.01
CA THR A 191 -19.78 -0.88 -11.01
C THR A 191 -19.76 0.62 -10.75
N TRP A 192 -19.48 1.42 -11.77
CA TRP A 192 -19.73 2.87 -11.67
C TRP A 192 -21.24 3.07 -11.82
N ARG A 193 -21.85 3.93 -11.01
CA ARG A 193 -23.25 4.27 -11.23
C ARG A 193 -23.34 4.98 -12.59
N VAL A 194 -24.11 4.38 -13.50
CA VAL A 194 -24.33 4.91 -14.84
C VAL A 194 -24.97 6.29 -14.71
N GLY A 195 -24.30 7.32 -15.22
CA GLY A 195 -24.79 8.70 -15.29
C GLY A 195 -24.09 9.73 -14.40
N ASP A 196 -23.54 9.35 -13.25
CA ASP A 196 -22.88 10.30 -12.31
C ASP A 196 -21.42 9.98 -11.99
N HIS A 197 -20.87 8.92 -12.59
CA HIS A 197 -19.47 8.47 -12.40
C HIS A 197 -19.11 8.30 -10.92
N ARG A 198 -20.07 7.98 -10.04
CA ARG A 198 -19.74 7.63 -8.65
C ARG A 198 -19.37 6.15 -8.55
N PRO A 199 -18.34 5.80 -7.77
CA PRO A 199 -18.04 4.40 -7.50
C PRO A 199 -19.22 3.77 -6.76
N MET A 200 -19.79 2.66 -7.26
CA MET A 200 -20.50 1.75 -6.38
C MET A 200 -19.44 0.90 -5.71
N LEU A 201 -19.14 1.21 -4.46
CA LEU A 201 -18.40 0.28 -3.63
C LEU A 201 -19.21 -1.01 -3.52
N PRO A 202 -18.56 -2.18 -3.52
CA PRO A 202 -19.25 -3.43 -3.30
C PRO A 202 -19.97 -3.31 -1.95
N PRO A 203 -21.22 -3.80 -1.83
CA PRO A 203 -22.04 -3.62 -0.62
C PRO A 203 -21.43 -4.29 0.62
N ARG A 204 -20.35 -5.07 0.44
CA ARG A 204 -19.56 -5.69 1.50
C ARG A 204 -18.08 -5.41 1.21
N LYS A 205 -17.30 -5.19 2.28
CA LYS A 205 -15.84 -5.24 2.25
C LYS A 205 -15.44 -6.53 1.54
N ILE A 206 -14.70 -6.43 0.44
CA ILE A 206 -14.07 -7.61 -0.17
C ILE A 206 -13.06 -8.12 0.86
N GLU A 207 -13.21 -9.37 1.28
CA GLU A 207 -12.34 -9.99 2.26
C GLU A 207 -10.89 -9.90 1.76
N GLY A 208 -9.99 -9.34 2.59
CA GLY A 208 -8.61 -9.09 2.20
C GLY A 208 -8.33 -7.75 1.47
N MET A 209 -9.34 -6.90 1.23
CA MET A 209 -9.12 -5.52 0.79
C MET A 209 -9.00 -4.54 1.97
N HIS A 210 -8.06 -3.61 1.83
CA HIS A 210 -7.73 -2.57 2.78
C HIS A 210 -7.90 -1.19 2.15
N ARG A 211 -8.54 -0.27 2.86
CA ARG A 211 -8.72 1.09 2.38
C ARG A 211 -7.41 1.85 2.47
N VAL A 212 -7.08 2.57 1.41
CA VAL A 212 -5.88 3.40 1.28
C VAL A 212 -6.29 4.79 0.85
N GLU A 213 -5.63 5.80 1.41
CA GLU A 213 -5.94 7.20 1.16
C GLU A 213 -4.66 8.03 1.02
N ALA A 214 -4.75 9.10 0.24
CA ALA A 214 -3.74 10.15 0.17
C ALA A 214 -4.42 11.51 0.15
N ALA A 215 -3.77 12.52 0.71
CA ALA A 215 -4.22 13.90 0.62
C ALA A 215 -3.02 14.84 0.45
N ILE A 216 -3.20 15.89 -0.35
CA ILE A 216 -2.24 16.97 -0.54
C ILE A 216 -2.97 18.32 -0.56
N THR A 217 -2.24 19.39 -0.26
CA THR A 217 -2.71 20.76 -0.52
C THR A 217 -1.99 21.28 -1.76
N VAL A 218 -2.75 21.79 -2.72
CA VAL A 218 -2.24 22.44 -3.93
C VAL A 218 -2.63 23.90 -3.91
N ASN A 219 -1.81 24.77 -4.51
CA ASN A 219 -2.13 26.18 -4.66
C ASN A 219 -2.55 26.45 -6.11
N VAL A 220 -3.67 27.14 -6.26
CA VAL A 220 -4.20 27.60 -7.54
C VAL A 220 -3.86 29.07 -7.73
N GLU A 221 -3.27 29.40 -8.87
CA GLU A 221 -2.92 30.75 -9.29
C GLU A 221 -4.13 31.45 -9.96
N PRO A 222 -4.22 32.79 -9.86
CA PRO A 222 -5.29 33.58 -10.47
C PRO A 222 -5.46 33.41 -11.98
#